data_AF-A0A376KQ49-F1
#
_entry.id   AF-A0A376KQ49-F1
#
_cell.length_a   1.000
_cell.length_b   1.000
_cell.length_c   1.000
_cell.angle_alpha   90.00
_cell.angle_beta   90.00
_cell.angle_gamma   90.00
#
_symmetry.space_group_name_H-M   'P 1'
#
loop_
_entity.id
_entity.type
_entity.pdbx_description
1 polymer ?
#
loop_
_entity_poly.entity_id
_entity_poly.type
_entity_poly.pdbx_seq_one_letter_code
_entity_poly.pdbx_strand_id
1 'polypeptide(L)'
;MWDVLETATGARLQSLLFGITTAGFNKEGICYEQRDYAIKVLRGYNSDVEGAVKDDSYFAIIYTLDEGDDPFDETVWQKANPGLGICKRWDDLRRLAKKRRSRSRRG
;
A
#
# COMPACT_ATOMS: atom_id res chain seq x y z
N MET A 1 15.01 -8.68 -9.48
CA MET A 1 15.66 -7.94 -8.37
C MET A 1 15.05 -8.31 -7.03
N TRP A 2 13.72 -8.33 -6.90
CA TRP A 2 13.04 -8.84 -5.70
C TRP A 2 13.36 -10.32 -5.41
N ASP A 3 13.27 -11.19 -6.41
CA ASP A 3 13.55 -12.63 -6.24
C ASP A 3 14.99 -12.92 -5.80
N VAL A 4 15.93 -12.04 -6.16
CA VAL A 4 17.33 -12.13 -5.72
C VAL A 4 17.47 -11.77 -4.24
N LEU A 5 16.70 -10.78 -3.77
CA LEU A 5 16.67 -10.40 -2.36
C LEU A 5 15.96 -11.45 -1.51
N GLU A 6 14.89 -12.05 -2.04
CA GLU A 6 14.18 -13.16 -1.40
C GLU A 6 15.08 -14.40 -1.31
N THR A 7 15.71 -14.84 -2.39
CA THR A 7 16.63 -16.00 -2.34
C THR A 7 17.84 -15.77 -1.43
N ALA A 8 18.34 -14.53 -1.32
CA ALA A 8 19.40 -14.18 -0.37
C ALA A 8 18.99 -14.36 1.11
N THR A 9 17.68 -14.33 1.42
CA THR A 9 17.19 -14.57 2.79
C THR A 9 17.45 -15.99 3.28
N GLY A 10 17.54 -16.98 2.38
CA GLY A 10 17.77 -18.39 2.73
C GLY A 10 19.14 -18.66 3.39
N ALA A 11 20.07 -17.70 3.33
CA ALA A 11 21.38 -17.79 3.97
C ALA A 11 21.38 -17.40 5.47
N ARG A 12 20.25 -16.94 6.02
CA ARG A 12 20.13 -16.44 7.41
C ARG A 12 18.91 -17.07 8.11
N LEU A 13 19.09 -17.51 9.35
CA LEU A 13 18.05 -18.12 10.19
C LEU A 13 16.87 -17.19 10.53
N GLN A 14 17.07 -15.87 10.54
CA GLN A 14 16.04 -14.86 10.81
C GLN A 14 16.19 -13.67 9.86
N SER A 15 15.97 -13.90 8.57
CA SER A 15 16.06 -12.83 7.57
C SER A 15 14.79 -11.99 7.55
N LEU A 16 14.93 -10.67 7.43
CA LEU A 16 13.81 -9.73 7.30
C LEU A 16 13.95 -8.97 5.98
N LEU A 17 12.94 -9.09 5.11
CA LEU A 17 12.84 -8.31 3.89
C LEU A 17 11.79 -7.21 4.07
N PHE A 18 12.22 -5.95 4.03
CA PHE A 18 11.33 -4.80 4.21
C PHE A 18 11.28 -3.96 2.94
N GLY A 19 10.13 -3.93 2.29
CA GLY A 19 9.89 -3.16 1.07
C GLY A 19 8.89 -2.04 1.29
N ILE A 20 9.22 -0.82 0.85
CA ILE A 20 8.25 0.27 0.75
C ILE A 20 7.86 0.45 -0.71
N THR A 21 6.56 0.44 -1.01
CA THR A 21 6.06 0.66 -2.37
C THR A 21 4.98 1.73 -2.37
N THR A 22 5.11 2.71 -3.26
CA THR A 22 3.97 3.53 -3.67
C THR A 22 3.34 2.79 -4.82
N ALA A 23 2.37 1.90 -4.57
CA ALA A 23 1.66 1.19 -5.61
C ALA A 23 1.03 2.21 -6.57
N GLY A 24 1.76 2.54 -7.63
CA GLY A 24 1.33 3.44 -8.70
C GLY A 24 0.41 2.70 -9.66
N PHE A 25 0.00 3.38 -10.72
CA PHE A 25 -0.91 2.85 -11.74
C PHE A 25 -0.36 1.67 -12.56
N ASN A 26 0.91 1.30 -12.37
CA ASN A 26 1.52 0.21 -13.12
C ASN A 26 1.20 -1.14 -12.46
N LYS A 27 0.30 -1.89 -13.10
CA LYS A 27 -0.18 -3.21 -12.65
C LYS A 27 0.73 -4.37 -13.10
N GLU A 28 1.73 -4.10 -13.93
CA GLU A 28 2.59 -5.13 -14.55
C GLU A 28 3.92 -5.35 -13.79
N GLY A 29 4.04 -4.83 -12.57
CA GLY A 29 5.28 -4.90 -11.79
C GLY A 29 5.17 -5.77 -10.54
N ILE A 30 6.32 -6.25 -10.07
CA ILE A 30 6.48 -7.01 -8.82
C ILE A 30 5.81 -6.36 -7.59
N CYS A 31 5.71 -5.03 -7.57
CA CYS A 31 5.00 -4.28 -6.52
C CYS A 31 3.51 -4.62 -6.46
N TYR A 32 2.88 -4.93 -7.59
CA TYR A 32 1.48 -5.34 -7.66
C TYR A 32 1.29 -6.77 -7.17
N GLU A 33 2.18 -7.68 -7.57
CA GLU A 33 2.19 -9.08 -7.10
C GLU A 33 2.39 -9.17 -5.59
N GLN A 34 3.37 -8.44 -5.05
CA GLN A 34 3.59 -8.35 -3.60
C GLN A 34 2.40 -7.73 -2.87
N ARG A 35 1.74 -6.73 -3.47
CA ARG A 35 0.51 -6.17 -2.90
C ARG A 35 -0.65 -7.17 -2.91
N ASP A 36 -0.81 -7.94 -3.98
CA ASP A 36 -1.86 -8.97 -4.06
C ASP A 36 -1.64 -10.07 -3.02
N TYR A 37 -0.41 -10.56 -2.88
CA TYR A 37 -0.04 -11.52 -1.84
C TYR A 37 -0.29 -10.95 -0.43
N ALA A 38 0.16 -9.72 -0.16
CA ALA A 38 -0.10 -9.04 1.10
C ALA A 38 -1.60 -8.93 1.42
N ILE A 39 -2.46 -8.64 0.44
CA ILE A 39 -3.92 -8.60 0.63
C ILE A 39 -4.47 -9.99 0.99
N LYS A 40 -4.00 -11.04 0.31
CA LYS A 40 -4.45 -12.42 0.58
C LYS A 40 -4.04 -12.88 1.98
N VAL A 41 -2.81 -12.55 2.41
CA VAL A 41 -2.34 -12.83 3.78
C VAL A 41 -3.16 -12.07 4.82
N LEU A 42 -3.37 -10.76 4.62
CA LEU A 42 -4.16 -9.94 5.54
C LEU A 42 -5.62 -10.40 5.66
N ARG A 43 -6.24 -10.87 4.57
CA ARG A 43 -7.58 -11.48 4.60
C ARG A 43 -7.59 -12.81 5.36
N GLY A 44 -6.52 -13.60 5.25
CA GLY A 44 -6.41 -14.91 5.88
C GLY A 44 -6.12 -14.90 7.38
N TYR A 45 -5.75 -13.73 7.93
CA TYR A 45 -5.35 -13.59 9.34
C TYR A 45 -6.44 -14.06 10.33
N ASN A 46 -7.73 -13.79 10.05
CA ASN A 46 -8.85 -14.10 10.96
C ASN A 46 -10.09 -14.68 10.25
N SER A 47 -10.00 -15.14 9.00
CA SER A 47 -11.18 -15.58 8.25
C SER A 47 -10.90 -16.73 7.29
N ASP A 48 -11.89 -17.59 7.09
CA ASP A 48 -11.89 -18.64 6.05
C ASP A 48 -12.43 -18.08 4.72
N VAL A 49 -11.96 -16.88 4.35
CA VAL A 49 -12.34 -16.25 3.08
C VAL A 49 -11.67 -17.01 1.92
N GLU A 50 -12.46 -17.36 0.92
CA GLU A 50 -11.97 -18.03 -0.29
C GLU A 50 -10.87 -17.20 -0.97
N GLY A 51 -9.72 -17.84 -1.25
CA GLY A 51 -8.54 -17.19 -1.83
C GLY A 51 -7.62 -16.48 -0.85
N ALA A 52 -7.89 -16.56 0.47
CA ALA A 52 -6.98 -16.08 1.50
C ALA A 52 -5.79 -17.02 1.74
N VAL A 53 -4.67 -16.47 2.20
CA VAL A 53 -3.43 -17.22 2.49
C VAL A 53 -3.12 -17.09 3.99
N LYS A 54 -2.76 -18.19 4.66
CA LYS A 54 -2.22 -18.17 6.02
C LYS A 54 -0.70 -18.30 5.95
N ASP A 55 -0.02 -17.21 6.28
CA ASP A 55 1.45 -17.14 6.28
C ASP A 55 1.91 -16.26 7.45
N ASP A 56 2.25 -16.89 8.57
CA ASP A 56 2.70 -16.21 9.79
C ASP A 56 4.13 -15.65 9.67
N SER A 57 4.85 -15.99 8.60
CA SER A 57 6.19 -15.44 8.34
C SER A 57 6.15 -14.11 7.59
N TYR A 58 4.98 -13.74 7.05
CA TYR A 58 4.80 -12.55 6.22
C TYR A 58 4.06 -11.45 6.99
N PHE A 59 4.73 -10.31 7.15
CA PHE A 59 4.13 -9.12 7.72
C PHE A 59 3.80 -8.09 6.64
N ALA A 60 2.56 -7.62 6.63
CA ALA A 60 2.10 -6.60 5.70
C ALA A 60 1.37 -5.46 6.42
N ILE A 61 1.62 -4.23 5.97
CA ILE A 61 0.76 -3.07 6.28
C ILE A 61 0.48 -2.33 4.98
N ILE A 62 -0.80 -2.03 4.73
CA ILE A 62 -1.23 -1.27 3.57
C ILE A 62 -1.95 -0.02 4.04
N TYR A 63 -1.45 1.14 3.61
CA TYR A 63 -2.10 2.44 3.84
C TYR A 63 -2.86 2.85 2.57
N THR A 64 -4.18 2.87 2.66
CA THR A 64 -5.07 3.24 1.55
C THR A 64 -6.29 3.97 2.10
N LEU A 65 -7.02 4.66 1.23
CA LEU A 65 -8.39 5.07 1.55
C LEU A 65 -9.28 3.83 1.58
N ASP A 66 -10.31 3.90 2.41
CA ASP A 66 -11.32 2.85 2.49
C ASP A 66 -12.27 2.96 1.29
N GLU A 67 -12.99 1.87 1.02
CA GLU A 67 -14.04 1.88 0.01
C GLU A 67 -15.15 2.87 0.41
N GLY A 68 -15.46 3.82 -0.48
CA GLY A 68 -16.47 4.85 -0.25
C GLY A 68 -15.95 6.17 0.34
N ASP A 69 -14.68 6.25 0.75
CA ASP A 69 -14.07 7.52 1.16
C ASP A 69 -14.03 8.54 0.00
N ASP A 70 -14.36 9.81 0.26
CA ASP A 70 -14.11 10.89 -0.70
C ASP A 70 -12.60 11.25 -0.69
N PRO A 71 -11.85 11.04 -1.78
CA PRO A 71 -10.43 11.41 -1.83
C PRO A 71 -10.18 12.92 -1.72
N PHE A 72 -11.21 13.76 -1.84
CA PHE A 72 -11.13 15.20 -1.64
C PHE A 72 -11.50 15.66 -0.22
N ASP A 73 -11.95 14.75 0.65
CA ASP A 73 -12.13 15.01 2.07
C ASP A 73 -10.77 14.91 2.79
N GLU A 74 -10.36 15.99 3.44
CA GLU A 74 -9.07 16.06 4.12
C GLU A 74 -9.01 15.18 5.37
N THR A 75 -10.17 14.84 5.97
CA THR A 75 -10.23 14.07 7.22
C THR A 75 -9.78 12.62 7.04
N VAL A 76 -9.88 12.09 5.82
CA VAL A 76 -9.51 10.71 5.49
C VAL A 76 -8.08 10.57 4.95
N TRP A 77 -7.39 11.68 4.63
CA TRP A 77 -6.07 11.63 3.99
C TRP A 77 -4.99 10.92 4.81
N GLN A 78 -5.08 10.97 6.13
CA GLN A 78 -4.17 10.27 7.04
C GLN A 78 -4.18 8.75 6.85
N LYS A 79 -5.30 8.14 6.42
CA LYS A 79 -5.42 6.69 6.19
C LYS A 79 -4.44 6.20 5.13
N ALA A 80 -4.31 6.96 4.04
CA ALA A 80 -3.38 6.67 2.95
C ALA A 80 -1.99 7.32 3.12
N ASN A 81 -1.81 8.18 4.12
CA ASN A 81 -0.59 8.98 4.32
C ASN A 81 -0.20 8.99 5.81
N PRO A 82 0.36 7.89 6.34
CA PRO A 82 0.67 7.76 7.78
C PRO A 82 1.68 8.81 8.29
N GLY A 83 2.51 9.38 7.41
CA GLY A 83 3.45 10.45 7.75
C GLY A 83 2.91 11.88 7.56
N LEU A 84 1.60 12.04 7.37
CA LEU A 84 0.98 13.35 7.16
C LEU A 84 1.13 14.22 8.42
N GLY A 85 1.67 15.43 8.23
CA GLY A 85 2.02 16.36 9.31
C GLY A 85 3.48 16.24 9.77
N ILE A 86 4.20 15.17 9.41
CA ILE A 86 5.61 14.96 9.79
C ILE A 86 6.51 15.06 8.56
N CYS A 87 6.48 14.04 7.69
CA CYS A 87 7.29 14.01 6.47
C CYS A 87 6.50 14.48 5.24
N LYS A 88 5.17 14.45 5.30
CA LYS A 88 4.27 14.95 4.25
C LYS A 88 3.49 16.16 4.74
N ARG A 89 3.48 17.24 3.96
CA ARG A 89 2.88 18.51 4.34
C ARG A 89 1.40 18.55 3.94
N TRP A 90 0.55 19.07 4.83
CA TRP A 90 -0.87 19.29 4.56
C TRP A 90 -1.10 20.17 3.33
N ASP A 91 -0.36 21.28 3.23
CA ASP A 91 -0.54 22.24 2.14
C ASP A 91 -0.22 21.65 0.75
N ASP A 92 0.71 20.70 0.69
CA ASP A 92 1.01 19.99 -0.55
C ASP A 92 -0.12 19.07 -0.98
N LEU A 93 -0.72 18.32 -0.06
CA LEU A 93 -1.88 17.49 -0.37
C LEU A 93 -3.08 18.34 -0.80
N ARG A 94 -3.34 19.47 -0.11
CA ARG A 94 -4.38 20.44 -0.51
C ARG A 94 -4.17 20.97 -1.92
N ARG A 95 -2.93 21.34 -2.26
CA ARG A 95 -2.57 21.83 -3.59
C ARG A 95 -2.77 20.76 -4.65
N LEU A 96 -2.37 19.51 -4.37
CA LEU A 96 -2.55 18.38 -5.28
C LEU A 96 -4.03 18.04 -5.48
N ALA A 97 -4.82 18.02 -4.41
CA ALA A 97 -6.27 17.80 -4.45
C ALA A 97 -6.97 18.86 -5.30
N LYS A 98 -6.66 20.16 -5.08
CA LYS A 98 -7.17 21.27 -5.92
C LYS A 98 -6.81 21.10 -7.40
N LYS A 99 -5.56 20.73 -7.70
CA LYS A 99 -5.08 20.48 -9.08
C LYS A 99 -5.78 19.28 -9.74
N ARG A 100 -6.04 18.20 -9.00
CA ARG A 100 -6.75 17.01 -9.49
C ARG A 100 -8.22 17.34 -9.75
N ARG A 101 -8.88 18.07 -8.83
CA ARG A 101 -10.28 18.48 -8.95
C ARG A 101 -10.53 19.40 -10.14
N SER A 102 -9.60 20.32 -10.41
CA SER A 102 -9.71 21.22 -11.57
C SER A 102 -9.52 20.50 -12.92
N ARG A 103 -8.73 19.42 -12.96
CA ARG A 103 -8.59 18.55 -14.14
C ARG A 103 -9.81 17.67 -14.37
N SER A 104 -10.39 17.12 -13.30
CA SER A 104 -11.59 16.28 -13.37
C SER A 104 -12.83 17.04 -13.87
N ARG A 105 -12.85 18.38 -13.73
CA ARG A 105 -13.95 19.24 -14.23
C ARG A 105 -13.79 19.68 -15.69
N ARG A 106 -12.66 19.34 -16.34
CA ARG A 106 -12.37 19.69 -17.74
C ARG A 106 -12.45 18.50 -18.68
N GLY A 107 -12.80 17.32 -18.17
CA GLY A 107 -12.99 16.10 -18.93
C GLY A 107 -14.45 15.70 -18.98
#